data_AF-A0A521I0E5-F1
#
_entry.id   AF-A0A521I0E5-F1
#
_cell.length_a   1.000
_cell.length_b   1.000
_cell.length_c   1.000
_cell.angle_alpha   90.00
_cell.angle_beta   90.00
_cell.angle_gamma   90.00
#
_symmetry.space_group_name_H-M   'P 1'
#
loop_
_entity.id
_entity.type
_entity.pdbx_description
1 polymer ?
#
loop_
_entity_poly.entity_id
_entity_poly.type
_entity_poly.pdbx_seq_one_letter_code
_entity_poly.pdbx_strand_id
1 'polypeptide(L)'
;MVTPLSITIYGSVTCEDTAITTARLRALNIPFTLYNREENSNVDALLEKYNNGKRVTPTLVFGDAQFVIAEPSLQDLEAALREVGYEFEAARADEIRGALKNQRLPNFTLSSSHGDAVTLYKLPRRKRAVLFFVDDANDRVSQGYARQLTNQRELFEEYNALPLPIVRADLQTTKEWAHEFARGYAALSDADGNVKQEYAALLGVNATEALLVILDSFCAPRAVSHAADAGGLIAPNEITSWLHLIDCECDE
;
A
#
# COMPACT_ATOMS: atom_id res chain seq x y z
N MET A 1 -27.21 18.84 -4.86
CA MET A 1 -26.18 18.18 -4.06
C MET A 1 -26.81 16.92 -3.50
N VAL A 2 -26.28 15.75 -3.87
CA VAL A 2 -26.72 14.47 -3.31
C VAL A 2 -26.04 14.32 -1.96
N THR A 3 -26.78 14.00 -0.91
CA THR A 3 -26.19 13.74 0.41
C THR A 3 -25.47 12.40 0.36
N PRO A 4 -24.16 12.33 0.72
CA PRO A 4 -23.44 11.07 0.70
C PRO A 4 -24.05 10.06 1.68
N LEU A 5 -24.03 8.79 1.31
CA LEU A 5 -24.53 7.71 2.17
C LEU A 5 -23.63 7.52 3.40
N SER A 6 -24.22 7.30 4.57
CA SER A 6 -23.47 6.97 5.79
C SER A 6 -22.71 5.66 5.62
N ILE A 7 -21.49 5.56 6.16
CA ILE A 7 -20.66 4.36 6.06
C ILE A 7 -20.66 3.61 7.39
N THR A 8 -21.05 2.34 7.35
CA THR A 8 -20.87 1.39 8.45
C THR A 8 -19.90 0.31 8.02
N ILE A 9 -18.91 0.02 8.86
CA ILE A 9 -17.89 -0.99 8.61
C ILE A 9 -18.04 -2.09 9.64
N TYR A 10 -18.10 -3.33 9.17
CA TYR A 10 -18.04 -4.53 9.99
C TYR A 10 -16.67 -5.17 9.78
N GLY A 11 -15.85 -5.23 10.83
CA GLY A 11 -14.46 -5.64 10.70
C GLY A 11 -13.87 -6.17 12.00
N SER A 12 -12.59 -6.54 11.96
CA SER A 12 -11.81 -6.95 13.14
C SER A 12 -10.65 -5.99 13.33
N VAL A 13 -10.32 -5.64 14.57
CA VAL A 13 -9.14 -4.79 14.84
C VAL A 13 -7.82 -5.52 14.61
N THR A 14 -7.86 -6.85 14.51
CA THR A 14 -6.69 -7.69 14.21
C THR A 14 -6.48 -7.93 12.70
N CYS A 15 -7.42 -7.49 11.87
CA CYS A 15 -7.40 -7.69 10.42
C CYS A 15 -6.76 -6.49 9.71
N GLU A 16 -5.69 -6.76 8.98
CA GLU A 16 -4.95 -5.80 8.17
C GLU A 16 -5.80 -5.15 7.07
N ASP A 17 -6.72 -5.89 6.45
CA ASP A 17 -7.62 -5.36 5.42
C ASP A 17 -8.64 -4.36 6.04
N THR A 18 -9.04 -4.60 7.30
CA THR A 18 -9.87 -3.64 8.07
C THR A 18 -9.05 -2.40 8.46
N ALA A 19 -7.81 -2.60 8.89
CA ALA A 19 -6.91 -1.51 9.26
C ALA A 19 -6.64 -0.58 8.09
N ILE A 20 -6.24 -1.10 6.92
CA ILE A 20 -5.94 -0.27 5.74
C ILE A 20 -7.17 0.47 5.20
N THR A 21 -8.34 -0.17 5.21
CA THR A 21 -9.62 0.46 4.82
C THR A 21 -9.97 1.63 5.73
N THR A 22 -9.91 1.43 7.06
CA THR A 22 -10.22 2.50 8.01
C THR A 22 -9.18 3.62 8.00
N ALA A 23 -7.90 3.29 7.80
CA ALA A 23 -6.83 4.28 7.63
C ALA A 23 -7.05 5.13 6.37
N ARG A 24 -7.42 4.53 5.23
CA ARG A 24 -7.78 5.27 4.00
C ARG A 24 -8.93 6.24 4.24
N LEU A 25 -10.01 5.80 4.89
CA LEU A 25 -11.15 6.67 5.17
C LEU A 25 -10.76 7.85 6.07
N ARG A 26 -9.91 7.62 7.08
CA ARG A 26 -9.36 8.70 7.92
C ARG A 26 -8.50 9.66 7.10
N ALA A 27 -7.60 9.15 6.25
CA ALA A 27 -6.75 9.98 5.39
C ALA A 27 -7.56 10.85 4.42
N LEU A 28 -8.72 10.36 3.95
CA LEU A 28 -9.66 11.09 3.11
C LEU A 28 -10.62 12.01 3.89
N ASN A 29 -10.52 12.06 5.22
CA ASN A 29 -11.45 12.78 6.11
C ASN A 29 -12.93 12.35 5.95
N ILE A 30 -13.17 11.07 5.67
CA ILE A 30 -14.51 10.51 5.47
C ILE A 30 -15.00 9.89 6.77
N PRO A 31 -16.18 10.32 7.30
CA PRO A 31 -16.73 9.76 8.53
C PRO A 31 -17.28 8.35 8.31
N PHE A 32 -17.06 7.47 9.29
CA PHE A 32 -17.61 6.11 9.30
C PHE A 32 -17.87 5.62 10.73
N THR A 33 -18.72 4.61 10.87
CA THR A 33 -18.90 3.84 12.11
C THR A 33 -18.28 2.46 11.95
N LEU A 34 -17.41 2.06 12.87
CA LEU A 34 -16.83 0.72 12.90
C LEU A 34 -17.51 -0.13 13.98
N TYR A 35 -18.06 -1.28 13.58
CA TYR A 35 -18.48 -2.34 14.49
C TYR A 35 -17.45 -3.47 14.48
N ASN A 36 -16.80 -3.63 15.62
CA ASN A 36 -15.74 -4.60 15.82
C ASN A 36 -16.31 -5.98 16.19
N ARG A 37 -15.87 -7.03 15.47
CA ARG A 37 -16.18 -8.44 15.76
C ARG A 37 -15.82 -8.86 17.18
N GLU A 38 -14.71 -8.36 17.71
CA GLU A 38 -14.23 -8.73 19.04
C GLU A 38 -15.09 -8.14 20.18
N GLU A 39 -15.86 -7.09 19.90
CA GLU A 39 -16.62 -6.34 20.90
C GLU A 39 -18.15 -6.48 20.72
N ASN A 40 -18.60 -6.92 19.55
CA ASN A 40 -20.02 -7.01 19.24
C ASN A 40 -20.37 -8.38 18.65
N SER A 41 -21.11 -9.16 19.45
CA SER A 41 -21.54 -10.52 19.10
C SER A 41 -22.42 -10.62 17.85
N ASN A 42 -23.03 -9.51 17.41
CA ASN A 42 -23.91 -9.51 16.24
C ASN A 42 -23.14 -9.31 14.93
N VAL A 43 -21.85 -8.95 14.96
CA VAL A 43 -21.10 -8.65 13.74
C VAL A 43 -20.96 -9.89 12.86
N ASP A 44 -20.69 -11.06 13.43
CA ASP A 44 -20.56 -12.30 12.64
C ASP A 44 -21.85 -12.63 11.86
N ALA A 45 -23.02 -12.46 12.49
CA ALA A 45 -24.32 -12.68 11.83
C ALA A 45 -24.57 -11.65 10.71
N LEU A 46 -24.15 -10.39 10.91
CA LEU A 46 -24.26 -9.35 9.87
C LEU A 46 -23.31 -9.61 8.71
N LEU A 47 -22.08 -10.05 8.98
CA LEU A 47 -21.13 -10.45 7.95
C LEU A 47 -21.67 -11.60 7.11
N GLU A 48 -22.21 -12.65 7.75
CA GLU A 48 -22.84 -13.77 7.04
C GLU A 48 -24.05 -13.32 6.21
N LYS A 49 -24.89 -12.42 6.74
CA LYS A 49 -26.03 -11.83 6.03
C LYS A 49 -25.58 -11.11 4.76
N TYR A 50 -24.54 -10.30 4.82
CA TYR A 50 -24.08 -9.49 3.69
C TYR A 50 -23.21 -10.25 2.68
N ASN A 51 -22.55 -11.33 3.11
CA ASN A 51 -21.56 -12.04 2.29
C ASN A 51 -21.95 -13.49 1.98
N ASN A 52 -23.23 -13.76 1.73
CA ASN A 52 -23.72 -15.09 1.32
C ASN A 52 -23.28 -16.22 2.27
N GLY A 53 -23.40 -15.98 3.58
CA GLY A 53 -23.03 -16.95 4.63
C GLY A 53 -21.54 -16.97 4.99
N LYS A 54 -20.72 -16.09 4.41
CA LYS A 54 -19.28 -15.98 4.73
C LYS A 54 -19.00 -14.85 5.72
N ARG A 55 -17.92 -14.98 6.50
CA ARG A 55 -17.47 -13.94 7.44
C ARG A 55 -16.31 -13.15 6.84
N VAL A 56 -16.59 -12.32 5.84
CA VAL A 56 -15.57 -11.52 5.12
C VAL A 56 -15.36 -10.18 5.82
N THR A 57 -14.12 -9.80 6.10
CA THR A 57 -13.78 -8.51 6.71
C THR A 57 -12.72 -7.76 5.90
N PRO A 58 -12.81 -6.43 5.79
CA PRO A 58 -13.93 -5.59 6.22
C PRO A 58 -15.12 -5.74 5.27
N THR A 59 -16.34 -5.62 5.79
CA THR A 59 -17.55 -5.41 4.97
C THR A 59 -18.07 -4.00 5.21
N LEU A 60 -18.18 -3.20 4.16
CA LEU A 60 -18.70 -1.84 4.21
C LEU A 60 -20.14 -1.82 3.72
N VAL A 61 -21.00 -1.17 4.49
CA VAL A 61 -22.42 -0.99 4.21
C VAL A 61 -22.70 0.50 4.14
N PHE A 62 -23.22 0.94 2.99
CA PHE A 62 -23.53 2.32 2.70
C PHE A 62 -25.04 2.58 2.85
N GLY A 63 -25.38 3.60 3.62
CA GLY A 63 -26.76 3.92 3.99
C GLY A 63 -27.39 2.78 4.78
N ASP A 64 -28.68 2.53 4.55
CA ASP A 64 -29.40 1.38 5.11
C ASP A 64 -29.27 0.17 4.18
N ALA A 65 -28.03 -0.29 3.96
CA ALA A 65 -27.67 -1.39 3.06
C ALA A 65 -28.10 -1.21 1.59
N GLN A 66 -28.10 0.04 1.10
CA GLN A 66 -28.37 0.35 -0.31
C GLN A 66 -27.23 -0.12 -1.22
N PHE A 67 -26.00 -0.10 -0.69
CA PHE A 67 -24.82 -0.57 -1.37
C PHE A 67 -23.90 -1.25 -0.36
N VAL A 68 -23.30 -2.38 -0.73
CA VAL A 68 -22.47 -3.21 0.14
C VAL A 68 -21.29 -3.74 -0.65
N ILE A 69 -20.09 -3.60 -0.10
CA ILE A 69 -18.85 -4.15 -0.65
C ILE A 69 -18.06 -4.85 0.46
N ALA A 70 -17.27 -5.85 0.09
CA ALA A 70 -16.48 -6.63 1.03
C ALA A 70 -15.04 -6.75 0.56
N GLU A 71 -14.10 -6.66 1.51
CA GLU A 71 -12.64 -6.72 1.30
C GLU A 71 -12.17 -5.84 0.12
N PRO A 72 -12.59 -4.55 0.03
CA PRO A 72 -12.25 -3.73 -1.10
C PRO A 72 -10.74 -3.44 -1.12
N SER A 73 -10.16 -3.43 -2.32
CA SER A 73 -8.90 -2.73 -2.50
C SER A 73 -9.08 -1.22 -2.29
N LEU A 74 -7.97 -0.48 -2.13
CA LEU A 74 -8.01 0.98 -2.01
C LEU A 74 -8.68 1.64 -3.22
N GLN A 75 -8.41 1.14 -4.43
CA GLN A 75 -9.08 1.65 -5.64
C GLN A 75 -10.58 1.32 -5.67
N ASP A 76 -10.98 0.13 -5.22
CA ASP A 76 -12.41 -0.25 -5.18
C ASP A 76 -13.16 0.57 -4.14
N LEU A 77 -12.53 0.82 -2.99
CA LEU A 77 -13.06 1.68 -1.94
C LEU A 77 -13.28 3.10 -2.46
N GLU A 78 -12.27 3.68 -3.12
CA GLU A 78 -12.38 5.03 -3.68
C GLU A 78 -13.44 5.13 -4.78
N ALA A 79 -13.58 4.11 -5.63
CA ALA A 79 -14.65 4.06 -6.62
C ALA A 79 -16.04 4.02 -5.97
N ALA A 80 -16.21 3.13 -4.98
CA ALA A 80 -17.44 3.01 -4.19
C ALA A 80 -17.82 4.33 -3.49
N LEU A 81 -16.85 5.02 -2.90
CA LEU A 81 -17.08 6.30 -2.23
C LEU A 81 -17.63 7.37 -3.18
N ARG A 82 -17.07 7.45 -4.40
CA ARG A 82 -17.57 8.39 -5.42
C ARG A 82 -18.98 8.01 -5.89
N GLU A 83 -19.26 6.72 -6.08
CA GLU A 83 -20.57 6.23 -6.48
C GLU A 83 -21.67 6.61 -5.48
N VAL A 84 -21.36 6.57 -4.18
CA VAL A 84 -22.32 6.92 -3.11
C VAL A 84 -22.31 8.41 -2.73
N GLY A 85 -21.61 9.25 -3.50
CA GLY A 85 -21.70 10.71 -3.42
C GLY A 85 -20.65 11.42 -2.54
N TYR A 86 -19.55 10.75 -2.15
CA TYR A 86 -18.43 11.43 -1.50
C TYR A 86 -17.54 12.14 -2.52
N GLU A 87 -17.17 13.38 -2.20
CA GLU A 87 -16.16 14.15 -2.91
C GLU A 87 -14.89 14.20 -2.06
N PHE A 88 -13.77 13.80 -2.64
CA PHE A 88 -12.46 13.80 -1.99
C PHE A 88 -11.36 13.88 -3.05
N GLU A 89 -10.18 14.34 -2.63
CA GLU A 89 -8.97 14.24 -3.43
C GLU A 89 -8.28 12.92 -3.09
N ALA A 90 -8.11 12.06 -4.09
CA ALA A 90 -7.32 10.84 -3.92
C ALA A 90 -5.88 11.24 -3.60
N ALA A 91 -5.22 10.43 -2.76
CA ALA A 91 -3.78 10.55 -2.56
C ALA A 91 -3.09 10.49 -3.92
N ARG A 92 -2.10 11.36 -4.14
CA ARG A 92 -1.30 11.40 -5.37
C ARG A 92 0.18 11.32 -5.02
N ALA A 93 0.96 10.77 -5.95
CA ALA A 93 2.41 10.79 -5.82
C ALA A 93 2.95 12.15 -6.25
N ASP A 94 3.96 12.63 -5.53
CA ASP A 94 4.75 13.77 -5.97
C ASP A 94 5.73 13.33 -7.06
N GLU A 95 5.68 14.02 -8.20
CA GLU A 95 6.65 13.84 -9.27
C GLU A 95 8.02 14.34 -8.81
N ILE A 96 9.06 13.51 -8.96
CA ILE A 96 10.42 13.96 -8.75
C ILE A 96 10.90 14.75 -9.96
N ARG A 97 11.40 15.97 -9.71
CA ARG A 97 11.82 16.93 -10.74
C ARG A 97 13.27 17.37 -10.56
N GLY A 98 13.77 18.10 -11.56
CA GLY A 98 15.11 18.70 -11.51
C GLY A 98 16.23 17.67 -11.58
N ALA A 99 17.37 17.98 -10.95
CA ALA A 99 18.55 17.13 -11.02
C ALA A 99 18.32 15.74 -10.41
N LEU A 100 17.48 15.63 -9.37
CA LEU A 100 17.23 14.38 -8.66
C LEU A 100 16.54 13.33 -9.55
N LYS A 101 15.66 13.75 -10.47
CA LYS A 101 14.99 12.87 -11.44
C LYS A 101 15.96 12.07 -12.33
N ASN A 102 17.17 12.59 -12.54
CA ASN A 102 18.21 11.98 -13.37
C ASN A 102 19.37 11.40 -12.56
N GLN A 103 19.25 11.38 -11.23
CA GLN A 103 20.26 10.85 -10.32
C GLN A 103 19.76 9.56 -9.71
N ARG A 104 20.62 8.54 -9.70
CA ARG A 104 20.30 7.29 -9.02
C ARG A 104 20.18 7.55 -7.52
N LEU A 105 19.18 6.94 -6.89
CA LEU A 105 19.14 6.88 -5.43
C LEU A 105 20.34 6.09 -4.88
N PRO A 106 20.82 6.39 -3.65
CA PRO A 106 21.92 5.68 -3.03
C PRO A 106 21.71 4.16 -3.06
N ASN A 107 22.75 3.42 -3.45
CA ASN A 107 22.67 1.97 -3.54
C ASN A 107 22.60 1.34 -2.15
N PHE A 108 21.80 0.28 -2.00
CA PHE A 108 21.80 -0.57 -0.81
C PHE A 108 22.08 -2.03 -1.19
N THR A 109 22.45 -2.83 -0.19
CA THR A 109 22.42 -4.30 -0.28
C THR A 109 21.82 -4.84 1.01
N LEU A 110 20.65 -5.44 0.92
CA LEU A 110 19.89 -5.94 2.07
C LEU A 110 19.63 -7.45 1.93
N SER A 111 19.55 -8.15 3.06
CA SER A 111 19.15 -9.56 3.07
C SER A 111 17.66 -9.68 2.72
N SER A 112 17.34 -10.62 1.82
CA SER A 112 15.97 -10.92 1.39
C SER A 112 15.36 -12.07 2.18
N SER A 113 14.04 -12.04 2.34
CA SER A 113 13.24 -13.16 2.84
C SER A 113 13.45 -14.47 2.05
N HIS A 114 13.89 -14.41 0.80
CA HIS A 114 14.20 -15.58 -0.03
C HIS A 114 15.60 -16.17 0.21
N GLY A 115 16.40 -15.58 1.10
CA GLY A 115 17.71 -16.10 1.51
C GLY A 115 18.91 -15.45 0.83
N ASP A 116 18.73 -14.84 -0.34
CA ASP A 116 19.78 -14.10 -1.05
C ASP A 116 19.84 -12.63 -0.61
N ALA A 117 20.95 -11.95 -0.87
CA ALA A 117 21.01 -10.49 -0.74
C ALA A 117 20.51 -9.81 -2.02
N VAL A 118 19.74 -8.74 -1.88
CA VAL A 118 19.28 -7.90 -2.99
C VAL A 118 20.06 -6.59 -2.96
N THR A 119 20.74 -6.29 -4.06
CA THR A 119 21.39 -5.00 -4.31
C THR A 119 20.57 -4.21 -5.31
N LEU A 120 20.18 -2.98 -4.97
CA LEU A 120 19.34 -2.13 -5.85
C LEU A 120 19.91 -2.01 -7.27
N TYR A 121 21.21 -1.73 -7.38
CA TYR A 121 21.86 -1.58 -8.69
C TYR A 121 22.07 -2.90 -9.47
N LYS A 122 21.73 -4.05 -8.89
CA LYS A 122 21.89 -5.37 -9.51
C LYS A 122 20.56 -6.08 -9.74
N LEU A 123 19.44 -5.34 -9.75
CA LEU A 123 18.14 -5.92 -10.03
C LEU A 123 18.13 -6.60 -11.41
N PRO A 124 17.58 -7.82 -11.51
CA PRO A 124 17.64 -8.61 -12.74
C PRO A 124 16.86 -7.90 -13.85
N ARG A 125 17.34 -8.06 -15.10
CA ARG A 125 16.67 -7.53 -16.32
C ARG A 125 16.31 -6.04 -16.24
N ARG A 126 17.07 -5.25 -15.47
CA ARG A 126 16.82 -3.83 -15.24
C ARG A 126 15.38 -3.55 -14.77
N LYS A 127 14.85 -4.42 -13.90
CA LYS A 127 13.52 -4.23 -13.31
C LYS A 127 13.42 -2.87 -12.62
N ARG A 128 12.29 -2.19 -12.83
CA ARG A 128 11.92 -0.95 -12.16
C ARG A 128 11.51 -1.25 -10.71
N ALA A 129 12.20 -0.66 -9.74
CA ALA A 129 11.88 -0.93 -8.34
C ALA A 129 10.73 -0.04 -7.86
N VAL A 130 9.76 -0.64 -7.17
CA VAL A 130 8.77 0.07 -6.36
C VAL A 130 9.08 -0.25 -4.91
N LEU A 131 9.71 0.70 -4.22
CA LEU A 131 10.17 0.54 -2.86
C LEU A 131 9.05 0.95 -1.90
N PHE A 132 8.63 0.06 -1.02
CA PHE A 132 7.66 0.36 0.04
C PHE A 132 8.31 0.15 1.40
N PHE A 133 8.43 1.20 2.22
CA PHE A 133 9.08 1.13 3.51
C PHE A 133 8.08 0.83 4.63
N VAL A 134 8.33 -0.24 5.38
CA VAL A 134 7.51 -0.74 6.50
C VAL A 134 8.28 -0.51 7.80
N ASP A 135 7.85 0.47 8.61
CA ASP A 135 8.55 0.89 9.83
C ASP A 135 8.38 -0.05 11.02
N ASP A 136 7.24 -0.72 11.10
CA ASP A 136 6.91 -1.69 12.12
C ASP A 136 6.28 -2.91 11.43
N ALA A 137 6.89 -4.07 11.59
CA ALA A 137 6.39 -5.32 11.04
C ALA A 137 4.98 -5.67 11.58
N ASN A 138 4.58 -5.12 12.73
CA ASN A 138 3.26 -5.33 13.34
C ASN A 138 2.22 -4.27 12.93
N ASP A 139 2.59 -3.25 12.17
CA ASP A 139 1.65 -2.24 11.69
C ASP A 139 0.66 -2.87 10.69
N ARG A 140 -0.59 -3.03 11.14
CA ARG A 140 -1.68 -3.61 10.35
C ARG A 140 -2.00 -2.80 9.10
N VAL A 141 -1.78 -1.48 9.12
CA VAL A 141 -2.03 -0.63 7.95
C VAL A 141 -1.00 -0.94 6.87
N SER A 142 0.29 -0.97 7.22
CA SER A 142 1.38 -1.35 6.30
C SER A 142 1.26 -2.79 5.79
N GLN A 143 0.83 -3.74 6.63
CA GLN A 143 0.56 -5.12 6.22
C GLN A 143 -0.56 -5.20 5.16
N GLY A 144 -1.67 -4.49 5.37
CA GLY A 144 -2.79 -4.44 4.44
C GLY A 144 -2.37 -3.78 3.11
N TYR A 145 -1.62 -2.68 3.19
CA TYR A 145 -1.07 -2.02 2.00
C TYR A 145 -0.15 -2.94 1.20
N ALA A 146 0.78 -3.64 1.87
CA ALA A 146 1.69 -4.58 1.23
C ALA A 146 0.96 -5.72 0.50
N ARG A 147 -0.10 -6.28 1.10
CA ARG A 147 -0.94 -7.30 0.44
C ARG A 147 -1.58 -6.76 -0.82
N GLN A 148 -2.19 -5.58 -0.76
CA GLN A 148 -2.85 -5.00 -1.93
C GLN A 148 -1.85 -4.65 -3.03
N LEU A 149 -0.68 -4.12 -2.67
CA LEU A 149 0.43 -3.86 -3.58
C LEU A 149 0.87 -5.16 -4.27
N THR A 150 1.24 -6.17 -3.49
CA THR A 150 1.81 -7.43 -4.00
C THR A 150 0.80 -8.33 -4.71
N ASN A 151 -0.50 -8.07 -4.57
CA ASN A 151 -1.54 -8.72 -5.37
C ASN A 151 -1.55 -8.26 -6.84
N GLN A 152 -0.89 -7.16 -7.21
CA GLN A 152 -0.85 -6.63 -8.59
C GLN A 152 0.23 -7.32 -9.46
N ARG A 153 0.38 -8.65 -9.36
CA ARG A 153 1.51 -9.37 -9.97
C ARG A 153 1.60 -9.21 -11.48
N GLU A 154 0.48 -9.42 -12.17
CA GLU A 154 0.40 -9.36 -13.63
C GLU A 154 0.80 -7.97 -14.16
N LEU A 155 0.35 -6.90 -13.49
CA LEU A 155 0.71 -5.53 -13.83
C LEU A 155 2.20 -5.25 -13.61
N PHE A 156 2.78 -5.70 -12.48
CA PHE A 156 4.21 -5.54 -12.27
C PHE A 156 5.05 -6.34 -13.27
N GLU A 157 4.58 -7.49 -13.73
CA GLU A 157 5.23 -8.24 -14.80
C GLU A 157 5.15 -7.51 -16.15
N GLU A 158 3.98 -6.97 -16.50
CA GLU A 158 3.74 -6.17 -17.71
C GLU A 158 4.73 -5.00 -17.83
N TYR A 159 4.90 -4.21 -16.76
CA TYR A 159 5.76 -3.03 -16.76
C TYR A 159 7.23 -3.30 -16.39
N ASN A 160 7.65 -4.58 -16.38
CA ASN A 160 8.99 -5.01 -15.95
C ASN A 160 9.40 -4.38 -14.60
N ALA A 161 8.48 -4.37 -13.65
CA ALA A 161 8.64 -3.78 -12.33
C ALA A 161 8.81 -4.86 -11.24
N LEU A 162 9.20 -4.41 -10.04
CA LEU A 162 9.39 -5.24 -8.86
C LEU A 162 8.97 -4.47 -7.60
N PRO A 163 7.88 -4.85 -6.93
CA PRO A 163 7.60 -4.36 -5.59
C PRO A 163 8.64 -4.94 -4.64
N LEU A 164 9.25 -4.07 -3.84
CA LEU A 164 10.22 -4.42 -2.81
C LEU A 164 9.78 -3.79 -1.48
N PRO A 165 9.02 -4.53 -0.65
CA PRO A 165 8.83 -4.16 0.74
C PRO A 165 10.19 -4.17 1.46
N ILE A 166 10.54 -3.05 2.09
CA ILE A 166 11.73 -2.90 2.93
C ILE A 166 11.25 -2.77 4.37
N VAL A 167 11.45 -3.80 5.16
CA VAL A 167 10.91 -3.94 6.51
C VAL A 167 11.98 -3.58 7.52
N ARG A 168 11.67 -2.64 8.42
CA ARG A 168 12.52 -2.28 9.55
C ARG A 168 12.44 -3.33 10.65
N ALA A 169 13.03 -4.48 10.38
CA ALA A 169 13.13 -5.61 11.29
C ALA A 169 14.34 -6.47 10.93
N ASP A 170 14.71 -7.40 11.81
CA ASP A 170 15.71 -8.41 11.48
C ASP A 170 15.21 -9.36 10.38
N LEU A 171 16.13 -10.17 9.84
CA LEU A 171 15.84 -11.07 8.73
C LEU A 171 14.79 -12.14 9.09
N GLN A 172 14.74 -12.59 10.34
CA GLN A 172 13.80 -13.64 10.74
C GLN A 172 12.38 -13.07 10.79
N THR A 173 12.18 -11.94 11.44
CA THR A 173 10.89 -11.23 11.44
C THR A 173 10.48 -10.82 10.03
N THR A 174 11.42 -10.37 9.19
CA THR A 174 11.14 -10.03 7.79
C THR A 174 10.66 -11.25 6.98
N LYS A 175 11.21 -12.45 7.24
CA LYS A 175 10.77 -13.69 6.58
C LYS A 175 9.34 -14.08 6.96
N GLU A 176 9.04 -14.02 8.25
CA GLU A 176 7.69 -14.29 8.78
C GLU A 176 6.68 -13.30 8.21
N TRP A 177 7.01 -12.01 8.23
CA TRP A 177 6.20 -10.95 7.64
C TRP A 177 5.97 -11.18 6.13
N ALA A 178 7.03 -11.51 5.37
CA ALA A 178 6.93 -11.71 3.93
C ALA A 178 6.05 -12.91 3.56
N HIS A 179 6.09 -13.98 4.37
CA HIS A 179 5.27 -15.17 4.18
C HIS A 179 3.78 -14.83 4.16
N GLU A 180 3.36 -13.92 5.04
CA GLU A 180 1.96 -13.51 5.16
C GLU A 180 1.58 -12.39 4.18
N PHE A 181 2.43 -11.37 4.00
CA PHE A 181 2.02 -10.10 3.38
C PHE A 181 2.67 -9.79 2.03
N ALA A 182 3.80 -10.40 1.68
CA ALA A 182 4.53 -10.08 0.45
C ALA A 182 4.08 -10.92 -0.76
N ARG A 183 3.14 -11.86 -0.57
CA ARG A 183 2.54 -12.69 -1.63
C ARG A 183 3.59 -13.16 -2.64
N GLY A 184 4.61 -13.89 -2.19
CA GLY A 184 5.62 -14.50 -3.05
C GLY A 184 6.69 -13.55 -3.62
N TYR A 185 6.60 -12.25 -3.36
CA TYR A 185 7.72 -11.33 -3.56
C TYR A 185 8.70 -11.40 -2.38
N ALA A 186 9.96 -11.07 -2.68
CA ALA A 186 10.97 -10.84 -1.66
C ALA A 186 10.65 -9.59 -0.84
N ALA A 187 10.77 -9.68 0.48
CA ALA A 187 10.88 -8.51 1.36
C ALA A 187 12.32 -8.39 1.85
N LEU A 188 12.79 -7.17 2.07
CA LEU A 188 14.17 -6.86 2.44
C LEU A 188 14.24 -6.41 3.90
N SER A 189 15.21 -6.93 4.64
CA SER A 189 15.44 -6.57 6.04
C SER A 189 16.34 -5.34 6.13
N ASP A 190 15.82 -4.24 6.67
CA ASP A 190 16.55 -3.01 7.02
C ASP A 190 16.47 -2.79 8.53
N ALA A 191 17.09 -3.69 9.32
CA ALA A 191 16.93 -3.75 10.77
C ALA A 191 17.16 -2.41 11.49
N ASP A 192 18.11 -1.62 10.99
CA ASP A 192 18.45 -0.31 11.58
C ASP A 192 17.59 0.83 11.01
N GLY A 193 16.86 0.61 9.91
CA GLY A 193 16.08 1.62 9.20
C GLY A 193 16.92 2.62 8.42
N ASN A 194 18.19 2.32 8.17
CA ASN A 194 19.16 3.26 7.61
C ASN A 194 18.79 3.65 6.17
N VAL A 195 18.28 2.71 5.37
CA VAL A 195 17.92 2.98 3.98
C VAL A 195 16.74 3.94 3.92
N LYS A 196 15.73 3.74 4.77
CA LYS A 196 14.60 4.67 4.85
C LYS A 196 15.05 6.07 5.25
N GLN A 197 15.88 6.18 6.29
CA GLN A 197 16.36 7.47 6.78
C GLN A 197 17.13 8.24 5.70
N GLU A 198 18.03 7.56 4.99
CA GLU A 198 18.78 8.15 3.88
C GLU A 198 17.87 8.61 2.74
N TYR A 199 16.89 7.79 2.36
CA TYR A 199 15.99 8.09 1.24
C TYR A 199 15.02 9.21 1.59
N ALA A 200 14.45 9.21 2.80
CA ALA A 200 13.60 10.28 3.28
C ALA A 200 14.34 11.63 3.30
N ALA A 201 15.58 11.66 3.79
CA ALA A 201 16.41 12.86 3.80
C ALA A 201 16.70 13.38 2.39
N LEU A 202 17.03 12.50 1.44
CA LEU A 202 17.31 12.87 0.05
C LEU A 202 16.07 13.38 -0.69
N LEU A 203 14.90 12.79 -0.41
CA LEU A 203 13.63 13.13 -1.03
C LEU A 203 12.92 14.31 -0.34
N GLY A 204 13.45 14.81 0.78
CA GLY A 204 12.83 15.90 1.55
C GLY A 204 11.56 15.49 2.29
N VAL A 205 11.42 14.21 2.61
CA VAL A 205 10.26 13.62 3.29
C VAL A 205 10.58 13.39 4.77
N ASN A 206 9.58 13.47 5.64
CA ASN A 206 9.75 13.13 7.05
C ASN A 206 9.95 11.61 7.20
N ALA A 207 11.08 11.19 7.80
CA ALA A 207 11.42 9.78 7.93
C ALA A 207 10.46 8.97 8.83
N THR A 208 9.61 9.61 9.63
CA THR A 208 8.58 8.93 10.43
C THR A 208 7.31 8.62 9.64
N GLU A 209 7.14 9.18 8.45
CA GLU A 209 5.97 8.95 7.59
C GLU A 209 6.12 7.63 6.83
N ALA A 210 4.99 6.99 6.51
CA ALA A 210 4.97 5.93 5.52
C ALA A 210 5.55 6.46 4.20
N LEU A 211 6.35 5.64 3.51
CA LEU A 211 7.09 6.06 2.32
C LEU A 211 7.02 4.99 1.24
N LEU A 212 6.66 5.42 0.03
CA LEU A 212 6.74 4.64 -1.18
C LEU A 212 7.48 5.42 -2.26
N VAL A 213 8.39 4.76 -2.97
CA VAL A 213 9.21 5.38 -4.02
C VAL A 213 9.16 4.53 -5.28
N ILE A 214 8.88 5.16 -6.41
CA ILE A 214 8.84 4.52 -7.73
C ILE A 214 10.10 4.93 -8.49
N LEU A 215 10.91 3.95 -8.90
CA LEU A 215 12.15 4.15 -9.65
C LEU A 215 12.01 3.73 -11.11
N ASP A 216 12.82 4.34 -11.97
CA ASP A 216 13.03 3.84 -13.32
C ASP A 216 14.01 2.65 -13.36
N SER A 217 14.33 2.18 -14.57
CA SER A 217 15.23 1.03 -14.80
C SER A 217 16.71 1.35 -14.49
N PHE A 218 17.04 2.62 -14.27
CA PHE A 218 18.35 3.11 -13.88
C PHE A 218 18.44 3.42 -12.38
N CYS A 219 17.40 3.11 -11.61
CA CYS A 219 17.28 3.42 -10.18
C CYS A 219 17.20 4.92 -9.86
N ALA A 220 16.83 5.76 -10.83
CA ALA A 220 16.52 7.15 -10.58
C ALA A 220 15.06 7.29 -10.09
N PRO A 221 14.79 8.15 -9.10
CA PRO A 221 13.46 8.31 -8.53
C PRO A 221 12.56 9.10 -9.48
N ARG A 222 11.35 8.60 -9.68
CA ARG A 222 10.37 9.17 -10.62
C ARG A 222 9.17 9.75 -9.90
N ALA A 223 8.70 9.06 -8.87
CA ALA A 223 7.62 9.52 -8.03
C ALA A 223 7.83 9.07 -6.58
N VAL A 224 7.33 9.85 -5.65
CA VAL A 224 7.31 9.55 -4.22
C VAL A 224 5.90 9.73 -3.67
N SER A 225 5.48 8.84 -2.78
CA SER A 225 4.26 9.00 -2.01
C SER A 225 4.62 8.85 -0.54
N HIS A 226 4.15 9.78 0.28
CA HIS A 226 4.37 9.75 1.71
C HIS A 226 3.15 10.27 2.48
N ALA A 227 2.95 9.75 3.69
CA ALA A 227 1.83 10.12 4.54
C ALA A 227 2.07 9.66 5.99
N ALA A 228 1.25 10.14 6.93
CA ALA A 228 1.35 9.75 8.34
C ALA A 228 1.32 8.22 8.57
N ASP A 229 0.57 7.49 7.75
CA ASP A 229 0.54 6.02 7.71
C ASP A 229 0.31 5.50 6.28
N ALA A 230 0.40 4.18 6.07
CA ALA A 230 0.26 3.58 4.73
C ALA A 230 -1.16 3.74 4.13
N GLY A 231 -2.16 4.10 4.94
CA GLY A 231 -3.51 4.42 4.48
C GLY A 231 -3.57 5.71 3.68
N GLY A 232 -2.64 6.64 3.87
CA GLY A 232 -2.53 7.89 3.11
C GLY A 232 -1.65 7.83 1.86
N LEU A 233 -1.00 6.70 1.57
CA LEU A 233 -0.18 6.54 0.37
C LEU A 233 -1.05 6.50 -0.91
N ILE A 234 -0.44 6.58 -2.09
CA ILE A 234 -1.17 6.32 -3.34
C ILE A 234 -1.76 4.92 -3.38
N ALA A 235 -2.91 4.75 -4.06
CA ALA A 235 -3.48 3.43 -4.29
C ALA A 235 -2.63 2.63 -5.32
N PRO A 236 -2.64 1.29 -5.28
CA PRO A 236 -1.81 0.47 -6.18
C PRO A 236 -2.02 0.73 -7.68
N ASN A 237 -3.21 1.15 -8.11
CA ASN A 237 -3.48 1.50 -9.51
C ASN A 237 -2.78 2.80 -9.97
N GLU A 238 -2.51 3.73 -9.06
CA GLU A 238 -1.73 4.92 -9.38
C GLU A 238 -0.24 4.57 -9.59
N ILE A 239 0.29 3.60 -8.85
CA ILE A 239 1.64 3.06 -9.09
C ILE A 239 1.74 2.54 -10.53
N THR A 240 0.74 1.77 -10.99
CA THR A 240 0.70 1.28 -12.37
C THR A 240 0.64 2.41 -13.39
N SER A 241 -0.10 3.49 -13.09
CA SER A 241 -0.17 4.68 -13.96
C SER A 241 1.21 5.36 -14.10
N TRP A 242 1.98 5.42 -13.01
CA TRP A 242 3.36 5.89 -13.03
C TRP A 242 4.29 4.95 -13.80
N LEU A 243 4.15 3.64 -13.61
CA LEU A 243 4.95 2.65 -14.35
C LEU A 243 4.71 2.73 -15.85
N HIS A 244 3.45 2.91 -16.27
CA HIS A 244 3.09 3.16 -17.67
C HIS A 244 3.75 4.43 -18.22
N LEU A 245 3.68 5.54 -17.48
CA LEU A 245 4.33 6.80 -17.87
C LEU A 245 5.84 6.63 -18.05
N ILE A 246 6.51 5.94 -17.12
CA ILE A 246 7.95 5.67 -17.18
C ILE A 246 8.29 4.78 -18.38
N ASP A 247 7.44 3.81 -18.71
CA ASP A 247 7.64 2.93 -19.86
C ASP A 247 7.60 3.72 -21.17
N CYS A 248 6.59 4.58 -21.35
CA CYS A 248 6.48 5.46 -22.51
C CYS A 248 7.65 6.45 -22.66
N GLU A 249 8.25 6.90 -21.56
CA GLU A 249 9.44 7.77 -21.60
C GLU A 249 10.74 7.03 -21.95
N CYS A 250 10.79 5.70 -21.78
CA CYS A 250 11.99 4.89 -22.00
C CYS A 250 12.07 4.29 -23.43
N ASP A 251 11.05 4.49 -24.26
CA ASP A 251 10.97 4.01 -25.65
C ASP A 251 11.71 4.92 -26.67
N GLU A 252 12.51 5.89 -26.19
CA GLU A 252 13.47 6.68 -26.98
C GLU A 252 14.93 6.24 -26.74
#